data_AF-A0ABD1CBS0-F1
#
_entry.id   AF-A0ABD1CBS0-F1
#
_cell.length_a   1.000
_cell.length_b   1.000
_cell.length_c   1.000
_cell.angle_alpha   90.00
_cell.angle_beta   90.00
_cell.angle_gamma   90.00
#
_symmetry.space_group_name_H-M   'P 1'
#
loop_
_entity.id
_entity.type
_entity.pdbx_description
1 polymer ?
#
loop_
_entity_poly.entity_id
_entity_poly.type
_entity_poly.pdbx_seq_one_letter_code
_entity_poly.pdbx_strand_id
1 'polypeptide(L)' 'MTSLPRVNLDEPRYDQSSYLNRAKHFLIVTNPLNAFATEEQLDRAARIVKDYR' A
#
# COMPACT_ATOMS: atom_id res chain seq x y z
N MET A 1 -18.01 -20.69 -2.94
CA MET A 1 -16.91 -19.89 -2.38
C MET A 1 -17.16 -18.45 -2.78
N THR A 2 -17.35 -17.55 -1.82
CA THR A 2 -17.68 -16.14 -2.09
C THR A 2 -16.44 -15.44 -2.64
N SER A 3 -16.50 -14.92 -3.86
CA SER A 3 -15.41 -14.13 -4.44
C SER A 3 -15.23 -12.83 -3.64
N LEU A 4 -14.00 -12.54 -3.22
CA LEU A 4 -13.70 -11.27 -2.55
C LEU A 4 -13.85 -10.10 -3.54
N PRO A 5 -14.32 -8.93 -3.05
CA PRO A 5 -14.42 -7.74 -3.89
C PRO A 5 -13.04 -7.25 -4.35
N ARG A 6 -12.98 -6.64 -5.53
CA ARG A 6 -11.76 -6.03 -6.08
C ARG A 6 -11.29 -4.92 -5.14
N VAL A 7 -10.05 -4.99 -4.68
CA VAL A 7 -9.35 -3.91 -3.98
C VAL A 7 -9.19 -2.73 -4.93
N ASN A 8 -9.61 -1.53 -4.49
CA ASN A 8 -9.35 -0.27 -5.17
C ASN A 8 -7.93 0.22 -4.83
N LEU A 9 -7.11 0.45 -5.85
CA LEU A 9 -5.76 0.99 -5.73
C LEU A 9 -5.63 2.42 -6.30
N ASP A 10 -6.69 2.96 -6.89
CA ASP A 10 -6.69 4.29 -7.51
C ASP A 10 -6.92 5.42 -6.49
N GLU A 11 -7.36 5.06 -5.28
CA GLU A 11 -7.62 6.02 -4.19
C GLU A 11 -6.85 5.65 -2.91
N PRO A 12 -6.35 6.66 -2.16
CA PRO A 12 -5.72 6.42 -0.88
C PRO A 12 -6.73 5.88 0.14
N ARG A 13 -6.29 4.92 0.96
CA ARG A 13 -7.13 4.31 2.02
C ARG A 13 -7.74 5.31 3.00
N TYR A 14 -7.07 6.43 3.26
CA TYR A 14 -7.57 7.47 4.17
C TYR A 14 -7.85 8.75 3.39
N ASP A 15 -8.96 9.40 3.73
CA ASP A 15 -9.30 10.73 3.25
C ASP A 15 -8.18 11.74 3.58
N GLN A 16 -7.63 12.42 2.58
CA GLN A 16 -6.45 13.28 2.73
C GLN A 16 -6.79 14.71 3.20
N SER A 17 -8.07 15.03 3.46
CA SER A 17 -8.48 16.38 3.88
C SER A 17 -7.92 16.79 5.25
N SER A 18 -7.74 15.83 6.16
CA SER A 18 -7.24 16.08 7.52
C SER A 18 -5.74 15.78 7.67
N TYR A 19 -5.05 16.57 8.47
CA TYR A 19 -3.63 16.38 8.76
C TYR A 19 -3.32 14.99 9.33
N LEU A 20 -4.14 14.50 10.27
CA LEU A 20 -3.95 13.20 10.89
C LEU A 20 -4.06 12.05 9.88
N ASN A 21 -4.98 12.13 8.93
CA ASN A 21 -5.10 11.11 7.90
C ASN A 21 -3.93 11.13 6.91
N ARG A 22 -3.40 12.32 6.59
CA ARG A 22 -2.16 12.42 5.80
C ARG A 22 -0.97 11.81 6.53
N ALA A 23 -0.83 12.05 7.84
CA ALA A 23 0.22 11.44 8.64
C ALA A 23 0.11 9.92 8.68
N LYS A 24 -1.10 9.38 8.87
CA LYS A 24 -1.35 7.93 8.79
C LYS A 24 -1.00 7.37 7.41
N HIS A 25 -1.42 8.04 6.34
CA HIS A 25 -1.10 7.64 4.97
C HIS A 25 0.42 7.61 4.74
N PHE A 26 1.13 8.66 5.15
CA PHE A 26 2.58 8.75 5.01
C PHE A 26 3.32 7.60 5.73
N LEU A 27 2.92 7.29 6.98
CA LEU A 27 3.56 6.21 7.75
C LEU A 27 3.30 4.83 7.14
N ILE A 28 2.13 4.61 6.54
CA ILE A 28 1.81 3.35 5.88
C ILE A 28 2.54 3.21 4.54
N VAL A 29 2.60 4.28 3.73
CA VAL A 29 3.26 4.23 2.41
C VAL A 29 4.77 4.12 2.55
N THR A 30 5.36 4.91 3.45
CA THR A 30 6.80 4.84 3.73
C THR A 30 7.17 3.51 4.38
N ASN A 31 6.31 3.02 5.28
CA ASN A 31 6.49 1.82 6.10
C ASN A 31 7.94 1.63 6.58
N PRO A 32 8.33 2.13 7.77
CA PRO A 32 9.71 2.02 8.24
C PRO A 32 10.23 0.59 8.33
N LEU A 33 9.34 -0.42 8.32
CA LEU A 33 9.73 -1.83 8.28
C LEU A 33 10.38 -2.24 6.95
N ASN A 34 10.20 -1.47 5.87
CA ASN A 34 10.83 -1.72 4.58
C ASN A 34 12.37 -1.68 4.67
N ALA A 35 12.94 -0.97 5.65
CA ALA A 35 14.39 -0.97 5.90
C ALA A 35 14.95 -2.34 6.33
N PHE A 36 14.09 -3.26 6.76
CA PHE A 36 14.45 -4.63 7.14
C PHE A 36 14.11 -5.66 6.06
N ALA A 37 13.50 -5.24 4.95
CA ALA A 37 13.19 -6.12 3.83
C ALA A 37 14.37 -6.16 2.84
N THR A 38 14.55 -7.30 2.16
CA THR A 38 15.55 -7.40 1.09
C THR A 38 15.03 -6.76 -0.19
N GLU A 39 15.93 -6.38 -1.10
CA GLU A 39 15.56 -5.80 -2.40
C GLU A 39 14.63 -6.74 -3.19
N GLU A 40 14.87 -8.05 -3.17
CA GLU A 40 14.03 -9.03 -3.87
C GLU A 40 12.61 -9.10 -3.30
N GLN A 41 12.44 -8.88 -2.00
CA GLN A 41 11.12 -8.85 -1.36
C GLN A 41 10.36 -7.60 -1.79
N LEU A 42 11.02 -6.44 -1.84
CA LEU A 42 10.44 -5.18 -2.30
C LEU A 42 10.05 -5.26 -3.77
N ASP A 43 10.93 -5.80 -4.61
CA ASP A 43 10.68 -6.03 -6.03
C ASP A 43 9.49 -6.95 -6.27
N ARG A 44 9.40 -8.06 -5.53
CA ARG A 44 8.28 -8.99 -5.60
C ARG A 44 6.97 -8.30 -5.22
N ALA A 45 6.96 -7.52 -4.13
CA ALA A 45 5.78 -6.78 -3.70
C ALA A 45 5.33 -5.77 -4.78
N ALA A 46 6.27 -5.04 -5.38
CA ALA A 46 5.99 -4.09 -6.46
C ALA A 46 5.40 -4.79 -7.71
N ARG A 47 5.89 -5.98 -8.07
CA ARG A 47 5.34 -6.78 -9.18
C ARG A 47 3.90 -7.20 -8.91
N ILE A 48 3.60 -7.72 -7.72
CA ILE A 48 2.23 -8.12 -7.35
C ILE A 48 1.24 -6.96 -7.52
N VAL A 49 1.62 -5.75 -7.09
CA VAL A 49 0.77 -4.56 -7.23
C VAL A 49 0.59 -4.15 -8.69
N LYS A 50 1.65 -4.22 -9.50
CA LYS A 50 1.59 -3.91 -10.94
C LYS A 50 0.73 -4.91 -11.71
N ASP A 51 0.89 -6.20 -11.42
CA ASP A 51 0.15 -7.28 -12.09
C ASP A 51 -1.34 -7.28 -11.71
N TYR A 52 -1.67 -6.75 -10.53
CA TYR A 52 -3.06 -6.62 -10.07
C TYR A 52 -3.81 -5.44 -10.72
N ARG A 53 -3.09 -4.42 -11.19
CA ARG A 53 -3.67 -3.23 -11.80
C ARG A 53 -4.24 -3.54 -13.18
#